data_AF-A0A9X9IEV9-F1
#
_entry.id   AF-A0A9X9IEV9-F1
#
_cell.length_a   1.000
_cell.length_b   1.000
_cell.length_c   1.000
_cell.angle_alpha   90.00
_cell.angle_beta   90.00
_cell.angle_gamma   90.00
#
_symmetry.space_group_name_H-M   'P 1'
#
loop_
_entity.id
_entity.type
_entity.pdbx_description
1 polymer ?
#
loop_
_entity_poly.entity_id
_entity_poly.type
_entity_poly.pdbx_seq_one_letter_code
_entity_poly.pdbx_strand_id
1 'polypeptide(L)'
;MKKKIGEPKIKIAGPSVISLFSGCGGMDFGIKAAGGRIVFSNDILADACKTLEKYFPDSTVSCGDIAALHEFPEADVVVGGYPCQSFSMAGNRDPKKDASDTPRVP
;
A
#
# COMPACT_ATOMS: atom_id res chain seq x y z
N MET A 1 -29.75 -44.30 4.50
CA MET A 1 -29.75 -42.84 4.26
C MET A 1 -28.32 -42.33 4.24
N LYS A 2 -27.78 -41.94 3.08
CA LYS A 2 -26.44 -41.34 2.98
C LYS A 2 -26.57 -39.84 3.27
N LYS A 3 -26.07 -39.37 4.43
CA LYS A 3 -25.91 -37.93 4.67
C LYS A 3 -24.83 -37.43 3.71
N LYS A 4 -25.23 -36.63 2.71
CA LYS A 4 -24.29 -35.81 1.95
C LYS A 4 -23.72 -34.78 2.92
N ILE A 5 -22.48 -34.99 3.35
CA ILE A 5 -21.70 -33.97 4.04
C ILE A 5 -21.43 -32.93 2.96
N GLY A 6 -22.10 -31.78 3.06
CA GLY A 6 -21.88 -30.68 2.13
C GLY A 6 -20.42 -30.26 2.19
N GLU A 7 -19.78 -30.11 1.04
CA GLU A 7 -18.40 -29.63 0.95
C GLU A 7 -18.27 -28.31 1.73
N PRO A 8 -17.22 -28.15 2.55
CA PRO A 8 -16.99 -26.89 3.24
C PRO A 8 -16.75 -25.82 2.18
N LYS A 9 -17.73 -24.91 2.01
CA LYS A 9 -17.56 -23.71 1.20
C LYS A 9 -16.66 -22.73 1.97
N ILE A 10 -15.35 -22.95 1.93
CA ILE A 10 -14.38 -21.96 2.39
C ILE A 10 -14.43 -20.81 1.37
N LYS A 11 -15.09 -19.71 1.71
CA LYS A 11 -14.88 -18.44 1.00
C LYS A 11 -13.51 -17.94 1.42
N ILE A 12 -12.48 -18.23 0.63
CA ILE A 12 -11.16 -17.63 0.84
C ILE A 12 -11.32 -16.15 0.47
N ALA A 13 -11.45 -15.28 1.48
CA ALA A 13 -11.32 -13.85 1.27
C ALA A 13 -9.90 -13.60 0.72
N GLY A 14 -9.76 -12.79 -0.33
CA GLY A 14 -8.44 -12.51 -0.88
C GLY A 14 -7.52 -11.82 0.13
N PRO A 15 -6.20 -11.85 -0.13
CA PRO A 15 -5.19 -11.44 0.84
C PRO A 15 -5.42 -10.01 1.29
N SER A 16 -5.22 -9.77 2.58
CA SER A 16 -5.12 -8.44 3.17
C SER A 16 -3.77 -7.83 2.82
N VAL A 17 -3.77 -6.55 2.44
CA VAL A 17 -2.59 -5.88 1.88
C VAL A 17 -2.36 -4.52 2.51
N ILE A 18 -1.12 -4.28 2.92
CA ILE A 18 -0.58 -2.96 3.26
C ILE A 18 0.05 -2.38 2.00
N SER A 19 -0.35 -1.16 1.63
CA SER A 19 0.24 -0.39 0.53
C SER A 19 1.05 0.77 1.09
N LEU A 20 2.33 0.84 0.74
CA LEU A 20 3.27 1.89 1.17
C LEU A 20 3.73 2.68 -0.05
N PHE A 21 3.94 3.99 0.10
CA PHE A 21 4.22 4.86 -1.04
C PHE A 21 3.13 4.72 -2.12
N SER A 22 1.87 4.67 -1.67
CA SER A 22 0.72 4.25 -2.48
C SER A 22 0.43 5.20 -3.66
N GLY A 23 0.93 6.43 -3.59
CA GLY A 23 0.60 7.50 -4.53
C GLY A 23 -0.91 7.66 -4.67
N CYS A 24 -1.38 7.94 -5.89
CA CYS A 24 -2.80 8.03 -6.17
C CYS A 24 -3.55 6.68 -6.20
N GLY A 25 -2.93 5.57 -5.75
CA GLY A 25 -3.56 4.25 -5.63
C GLY A 25 -3.55 3.40 -6.90
N GLY A 26 -2.67 3.69 -7.88
CA GLY A 26 -2.61 2.93 -9.13
C GLY A 26 -2.33 1.44 -8.91
N MET A 27 -1.39 1.10 -8.03
CA MET A 27 -1.10 -0.29 -7.64
C MET A 27 -2.27 -0.90 -6.85
N ASP A 28 -2.84 -0.13 -5.92
CA ASP A 28 -3.95 -0.52 -5.05
C ASP A 28 -5.18 -0.95 -5.87
N PHE A 29 -5.50 -0.25 -6.96
CA PHE A 29 -6.57 -0.64 -7.88
C PHE A 29 -6.30 -1.98 -8.56
N GLY A 30 -5.05 -2.23 -8.98
CA GLY A 30 -4.66 -3.51 -9.57
C GLY A 30 -4.79 -4.66 -8.57
N ILE A 31 -4.37 -4.46 -7.33
CA ILE A 31 -4.50 -5.44 -6.25
C ILE A 31 -5.97 -5.73 -5.95
N LYS A 32 -6.79 -4.68 -5.84
CA LYS A 32 -8.25 -4.81 -5.66
C LYS A 32 -8.88 -5.59 -6.81
N ALA A 33 -8.48 -5.32 -8.06
CA ALA A 33 -8.95 -6.06 -9.24
C ALA A 33 -8.51 -7.53 -9.23
N ALA A 34 -7.33 -7.83 -8.67
CA ALA A 34 -6.83 -9.19 -8.47
C ALA A 34 -7.50 -9.93 -7.28
N GLY A 35 -8.42 -9.27 -6.56
CA GLY A 35 -9.15 -9.84 -5.42
C GLY A 35 -8.50 -9.59 -4.06
N GLY A 36 -7.38 -8.86 -4.00
CA GLY A 36 -6.78 -8.42 -2.74
C GLY A 36 -7.61 -7.33 -2.06
N ARG A 37 -7.40 -7.16 -0.76
CA ARG A 37 -8.07 -6.15 0.07
C ARG A 37 -7.02 -5.23 0.67
N ILE A 38 -7.02 -3.97 0.25
CA ILE A 38 -6.18 -2.95 0.86
C ILE A 38 -6.76 -2.64 2.25
N VAL A 39 -6.00 -2.94 3.31
CA VAL A 39 -6.40 -2.69 4.70
C VAL A 39 -5.72 -1.46 5.29
N PHE A 40 -4.58 -1.08 4.71
CA PHE A 40 -3.82 0.11 5.08
C PHE A 40 -3.11 0.67 3.86
N SER A 41 -3.10 1.98 3.72
CA SER A 41 -2.33 2.70 2.72
C SER A 41 -1.55 3.84 3.37
N ASN A 42 -0.32 4.10 2.94
CA ASN A 42 0.45 5.27 3.38
C ASN A 42 1.04 6.03 2.20
N ASP A 43 0.91 7.35 2.25
CA ASP A 43 1.64 8.25 1.37
C ASP A 43 1.90 9.59 2.08
N ILE A 44 2.97 10.28 1.69
CA ILE A 44 3.34 11.59 2.26
C ILE A 44 2.58 12.74 1.57
N LEU A 45 2.07 12.52 0.36
CA LEU A 45 1.40 13.55 -0.43
C LEU A 45 -0.09 13.64 -0.09
N ALA A 46 -0.52 14.80 0.43
CA ALA A 46 -1.91 15.01 0.83
C ALA A 46 -2.95 14.72 -0.28
N ASP A 47 -2.63 15.01 -1.54
CA ASP A 47 -3.54 14.76 -2.66
C ASP A 47 -3.63 13.27 -3.04
N ALA A 48 -2.55 12.51 -2.81
CA ALA A 48 -2.58 11.05 -2.88
C ALA A 48 -3.51 10.50 -1.78
N CYS A 49 -3.34 10.94 -0.53
CA CYS A 49 -4.18 10.53 0.59
C CYS A 49 -5.67 10.77 0.34
N LYS A 50 -6.06 11.96 -0.13
CA LYS A 50 -7.45 12.27 -0.51
C LYS A 50 -8.01 11.33 -1.58
N THR A 51 -7.17 10.92 -2.52
CA THR A 51 -7.55 9.96 -3.56
C THR A 51 -7.79 8.58 -2.95
N LEU A 52 -6.87 8.13 -2.08
CA LEU A 52 -6.98 6.83 -1.41
C LEU A 52 -8.23 6.75 -0.53
N GLU A 53 -8.49 7.77 0.30
CA GLU A 53 -9.68 7.85 1.15
C GLU A 53 -10.99 7.77 0.33
N LYS A 54 -11.01 8.41 -0.85
CA LYS A 54 -12.18 8.42 -1.73
C LYS A 54 -12.46 7.05 -2.37
N TYR A 55 -11.42 6.33 -2.79
CA TYR A 55 -11.58 5.12 -3.61
C TYR A 55 -11.38 3.80 -2.84
N PHE A 56 -10.80 3.87 -1.65
CA PHE A 56 -10.58 2.77 -0.72
C PHE A 56 -11.13 3.12 0.68
N PRO A 57 -12.44 3.40 0.82
CA PRO A 57 -13.03 3.85 2.08
C PRO A 57 -12.96 2.81 3.21
N ASP A 58 -12.73 1.54 2.88
CA ASP A 58 -12.55 0.44 3.83
C ASP A 58 -11.08 0.27 4.28
N SER A 59 -10.15 1.04 3.71
CA SER A 59 -8.73 1.05 4.06
C SER A 59 -8.42 2.18 5.04
N THR A 60 -7.53 1.93 6.00
CA THR A 60 -6.97 3.01 6.82
C THR A 60 -5.91 3.76 6.02
N VAL A 61 -6.08 5.06 5.80
CA VAL A 61 -5.10 5.89 5.10
C VAL A 61 -4.26 6.67 6.12
N SER A 62 -2.95 6.41 6.15
CA SER A 62 -2.00 7.18 6.93
C SER A 62 -1.32 8.22 6.04
N CYS A 63 -1.65 9.49 6.24
CA CYS A 63 -1.06 10.58 5.47
C CYS A 63 0.14 11.18 6.20
N GLY A 64 1.34 10.93 5.68
CA GLY A 64 2.58 11.40 6.32
C GLY A 64 3.80 10.56 5.97
N ASP A 65 4.93 10.94 6.54
CA ASP A 65 6.19 10.22 6.35
C ASP A 65 6.13 8.83 6.98
N ILE A 66 6.38 7.80 6.17
CA ILE A 66 6.43 6.41 6.64
C ILE A 66 7.49 6.20 7.74
N ALA A 67 8.56 7.01 7.74
CA ALA A 67 9.61 6.93 8.75
C ALA A 67 9.10 7.22 10.18
N ALA A 68 7.96 7.90 10.32
CA ALA A 68 7.32 8.18 11.59
C ALA A 68 6.33 7.07 12.04
N LEU A 69 6.11 6.05 11.22
CA LEU A 69 5.22 4.93 11.53
C LEU A 69 5.99 3.79 12.20
N HIS A 70 5.54 3.40 13.39
CA HIS A 70 6.12 2.31 14.18
C HIS A 70 5.20 1.11 14.32
N GLU A 71 3.93 1.26 13.93
CA GLU A 71 2.90 0.25 14.08
C GLU A 71 2.11 0.13 12.77
N PHE A 72 1.81 -1.11 12.40
CA PHE A 72 1.05 -1.46 11.22
C PHE A 72 0.01 -2.52 11.60
N PRO A 73 -1.16 -2.57 10.92
CA PRO A 73 -2.11 -3.65 11.12
C PRO A 73 -1.53 -4.97 10.60
N GLU A 74 -2.11 -6.10 11.02
CA GLU A 74 -1.76 -7.39 10.44
C GLU A 74 -2.23 -7.46 8.97
N ALA A 75 -1.38 -8.00 8.11
CA ALA A 75 -1.69 -8.24 6.70
C ALA A 75 -0.91 -9.43 6.14
N ASP A 76 -1.45 -10.01 5.06
CA ASP A 76 -0.81 -11.13 4.36
C ASP A 76 0.34 -10.65 3.45
N VAL A 77 0.22 -9.44 2.90
CA VAL A 77 1.17 -8.88 1.92
C VAL A 77 1.46 -7.42 2.21
N VAL A 78 2.71 -7.01 2.03
CA VAL A 78 3.13 -5.61 1.96
C VAL A 78 3.59 -5.30 0.55
N VAL A 79 3.07 -4.22 -0.02
CA VAL A 79 3.48 -3.69 -1.32
C VAL A 79 3.94 -2.25 -1.19
N GLY A 80 4.82 -1.80 -2.08
CA GLY A 80 5.13 -0.39 -2.17
C GLY A 80 6.11 -0.04 -3.28
N GLY A 81 5.81 1.05 -3.98
CA GLY A 81 6.68 1.64 -4.99
C GLY A 81 7.51 2.75 -4.38
N TYR A 82 8.61 2.40 -3.72
CA TYR A 82 9.48 3.40 -3.09
C TYR A 82 10.02 4.41 -4.14
N PRO A 83 10.29 5.66 -3.74
CA PRO A 83 10.83 6.68 -4.62
C PRO A 83 12.11 6.21 -5.33
N CYS A 84 12.13 6.28 -6.66
CA CYS A 84 13.23 5.77 -7.49
C CYS A 84 14.09 6.87 -8.15
N GLN A 85 13.90 8.14 -7.74
CA GLN A 85 14.53 9.32 -8.36
C GLN A 85 16.06 9.19 -8.42
N SER A 86 16.69 8.68 -7.36
CA SER A 86 18.13 8.40 -7.28
C SER A 86 18.64 7.32 -8.24
N PHE A 87 17.78 6.42 -8.73
CA PHE A 87 18.19 5.24 -9.49
C PHE A 87 17.80 5.31 -10.97
N SER A 88 16.87 6.19 -11.33
CA SER A 88 16.38 6.33 -12.71
C SER A 88 17.44 6.90 -13.66
N MET A 89 17.47 6.37 -14.89
CA MET A 89 18.24 6.94 -16.02
C MET A 89 17.84 8.38 -16.35
N ALA A 90 16.57 8.73 -16.09
CA ALA A 90 16.02 10.06 -16.35
C ALA A 90 16.26 11.05 -15.20
N GLY A 91 16.75 10.57 -14.05
CA GLY A 91 17.10 11.38 -12.88
C GLY A 91 18.58 11.76 -12.88
N ASN A 92 18.97 12.57 -11.91
CA ASN A 92 20.36 13.06 -11.78
C ASN A 92 21.34 12.00 -11.25
N ARG A 93 20.83 10.81 -10.86
CA ARG A 93 21.58 9.66 -10.33
C ARG A 93 22.55 10.01 -9.19
N ASP A 94 22.18 11.02 -8.41
CA ASP A 94 22.97 11.51 -7.28
C ASP A 94 22.15 11.35 -6.00
N PRO A 95 22.32 10.24 -5.28
CA PRO A 95 21.61 9.97 -4.03
C PRO A 95 21.81 11.06 -2.98
N LYS A 96 22.97 11.75 -3.01
CA LYS A 96 23.27 12.83 -2.05
C LYS A 96 22.43 14.09 -2.27
N LYS A 97 21.76 14.21 -3.42
CA LYS A 97 20.87 15.32 -3.78
C LYS A 97 19.40 14.93 -3.79
N ASP A 98 19.09 13.68 -3.44
CA ASP A 98 17.73 13.19 -3.41
C ASP A 98 17.12 13.45 -2.04
N ALA A 99 16.15 14.36 -1.99
CA ALA A 99 15.43 14.69 -0.76
C ALA A 99 14.65 13.50 -0.17
N SER A 100 14.44 12.43 -0.95
CA SER A 100 13.86 11.17 -0.46
C SER A 100 14.88 10.22 0.17
N ASP A 101 16.18 10.42 -0.08
CA ASP A 101 17.28 9.58 0.44
C ASP A 101 18.09 10.29 1.54
N THR A 102 17.93 11.61 1.67
CA THR A 102 18.40 12.35 2.85
C THR A 102 17.51 12.06 4.05
N PRO A 103 18.07 11.70 5.23
CA PRO A 103 17.28 11.57 6.45
C PRO A 103 16.50 12.86 6.71
N ARG A 104 15.17 12.79 6.64
CA ARG A 104 14.30 13.87 7.05
C ARG A 104 14.32 13.89 8.58
N VAL A 105 15.23 14.70 9.14
CA VAL A 105 15.20 15.01 10.56
C VAL A 105 13.85 15.67 10.89
N PRO A 106 13.20 15.26 12.00
CA PRO A 106 11.94 15.88 12.43
C PRO A 106 12.11 17.36 12.77
#